data_AF-A0A350P1Y3-F1
#
_entry.id   AF-A0A350P1Y3-F1
#
_cell.length_a   1.000
_cell.length_b   1.000
_cell.length_c   1.000
_cell.angle_alpha   90.00
_cell.angle_beta   90.00
_cell.angle_gamma   90.00
#
_symmetry.space_group_name_H-M   'P 1'
#
loop_
_entity.id
_entity.type
_entity.pdbx_description
1 polymer ?
#
loop_
_entity_poly.entity_id
_entity_poly.type
_entity_poly.pdbx_seq_one_letter_code
_entity_poly.pdbx_strand_id
1 'polypeptide(L)'
;MADTYLTPLRYTCMLCFLLLQGVAPSALAEQLNFQKTQKGDATDYYYRWLDADNEVQEIRFRLPHTAFKAAPTLQPNYKPSLAQRFVTVALMKKAKTYDPKDARIAIKNDNQRIHIEVRSQSETRADVILEELQAEQVRAFNAYLEQNYYVRFTTIFNQGAVKPDHLRYVEETTKALVPVSQSFYEKIRQDADARDYFDLLLGWIQSIPYDTLEDRVASNGSGFAPPVGLLNQNLGDCDS
;
A
#
# COMPACT_ATOMS: atom_id res chain seq x y z
N MET A 1 1.94 38.19 70.44
CA MET A 1 1.51 36.79 70.53
C MET A 1 0.87 36.46 69.20
N ALA A 2 1.61 35.75 68.36
CA ALA A 2 1.21 35.42 67.01
C ALA A 2 0.36 34.15 67.06
N ASP A 3 -0.83 34.17 66.45
CA ASP A 3 -1.49 32.96 66.03
C ASP A 3 -2.55 33.26 64.95
N THR A 4 -2.37 32.55 63.81
CA THR A 4 -3.39 31.90 62.94
C THR A 4 -4.68 32.67 62.62
N TYR A 5 -5.11 32.88 61.37
CA TYR A 5 -5.38 31.92 60.30
C TYR A 5 -5.51 32.67 58.97
N LEU A 6 -4.80 32.23 57.91
CA LEU A 6 -5.25 32.49 56.54
C LEU A 6 -4.59 31.53 55.53
N THR A 7 -5.23 30.39 55.28
CA THR A 7 -5.10 29.66 54.00
C THR A 7 -6.27 28.68 53.83
N PRO A 8 -7.16 28.94 52.85
CA PRO A 8 -7.69 27.83 52.07
C PRO A 8 -7.72 28.23 50.59
N LEU A 9 -6.54 28.39 49.99
CA LEU A 9 -6.45 28.65 48.55
C LEU A 9 -5.18 28.05 47.94
N ARG A 10 -4.86 26.81 48.28
CA ARG A 10 -3.78 26.06 47.63
C ARG A 10 -4.11 24.61 47.26
N TYR A 11 -5.27 24.09 47.68
CA TYR A 11 -5.63 22.69 47.39
C TYR A 11 -6.59 22.49 46.22
N THR A 12 -7.13 23.56 45.63
CA THR A 12 -8.07 23.44 44.50
C THR A 12 -7.38 23.39 43.13
N CYS A 13 -6.12 23.84 43.02
CA CYS A 13 -5.36 23.73 41.76
C CYS A 13 -4.55 22.43 41.61
N MET A 14 -4.42 21.62 42.67
CA MET A 14 -3.63 20.38 42.62
C MET A 14 -4.48 19.13 42.36
N LEU A 15 -5.81 19.27 42.22
CA LEU A 15 -6.71 18.16 41.85
C LEU A 15 -7.13 18.17 40.37
N CYS A 16 -6.99 19.29 39.66
CA CYS A 16 -7.29 19.37 38.23
C CYS A 16 -6.11 18.98 37.32
N PHE A 17 -4.89 18.84 37.86
CA PHE A 17 -3.71 18.44 37.08
C PHE A 17 -3.48 16.91 37.05
N LEU A 18 -4.20 16.15 37.87
CA LEU A 18 -4.11 14.68 37.94
C LEU A 18 -5.21 13.96 37.15
N LEU A 19 -6.20 14.68 36.60
CA LEU A 19 -7.28 14.12 35.79
C LEU A 19 -7.04 14.24 34.27
N LEU A 20 -5.89 14.78 33.86
CA LEU A 20 -5.49 14.92 32.44
C LEU A 20 -4.35 13.97 32.02
N GLN A 21 -3.99 12.99 32.87
CA GLN A 21 -3.05 11.91 32.52
C GLN A 21 -3.75 10.62 32.04
N GLY A 22 -5.07 10.64 31.88
CA GLY A 22 -5.85 9.56 31.29
C GLY A 22 -5.87 9.58 29.77
N VAL A 23 -4.75 9.83 29.11
CA VAL A 23 -4.57 9.28 27.76
C VAL A 23 -4.22 7.83 28.03
N ALA A 24 -5.22 6.95 28.05
CA ALA A 24 -4.96 5.52 27.97
C ALA A 24 -3.96 5.34 26.81
N PRO A 25 -2.85 4.60 26.98
CA PRO A 25 -2.15 4.16 25.79
C PRO A 25 -3.21 3.47 24.95
N SER A 26 -3.41 3.94 23.71
CA SER A 26 -3.99 3.05 22.71
C SER A 26 -3.09 1.82 22.78
N ALA A 27 -3.55 0.76 23.41
CA ALA A 27 -2.80 -0.47 23.57
C ALA A 27 -2.70 -1.08 22.18
N LEU A 28 -1.75 -0.57 21.40
CA LEU A 28 -1.34 -1.16 20.15
C LEU A 28 -0.76 -2.51 20.52
N ALA A 29 -1.23 -3.55 19.86
CA ALA A 29 -0.66 -4.87 20.03
C ALA A 29 0.86 -4.81 19.82
N GLU A 30 1.63 -5.46 20.69
CA GLU A 30 3.10 -5.41 20.66
C GLU A 30 3.64 -6.79 20.29
N GLN A 31 4.43 -6.88 19.21
CA GLN A 31 5.07 -8.14 18.86
C GLN A 31 6.19 -8.48 19.84
N LEU A 32 6.04 -9.62 20.50
CA LEU A 32 7.00 -10.18 21.44
C LEU A 32 8.04 -11.06 20.75
N ASN A 33 7.64 -11.79 19.70
CA ASN A 33 8.52 -12.69 18.97
C ASN A 33 7.99 -12.92 17.55
N PHE A 34 8.90 -12.89 16.58
CA PHE A 34 8.68 -13.35 15.23
C PHE A 34 9.78 -14.34 14.84
N GLN A 35 9.38 -15.53 14.38
CA GLN A 35 10.30 -16.52 13.84
C GLN A 35 9.83 -17.01 12.49
N LYS A 36 10.79 -17.17 11.59
CA LYS A 36 10.59 -17.70 10.25
C LYS A 36 11.64 -18.76 9.96
N THR A 37 11.21 -19.98 9.69
CA THR A 37 12.11 -21.11 9.40
C THR A 37 11.74 -21.75 8.08
N GLN A 38 12.69 -21.79 7.13
CA GLN A 38 12.50 -22.54 5.89
C GLN A 38 12.65 -24.05 6.16
N LYS A 39 11.69 -24.86 5.69
CA LYS A 39 11.70 -26.31 5.78
C LYS A 39 11.27 -26.92 4.45
N GLY A 40 12.22 -27.48 3.71
CA GLY A 40 11.94 -28.10 2.41
C GLY A 40 11.37 -27.09 1.43
N ASP A 41 10.16 -27.35 0.93
CA ASP A 41 9.46 -26.50 -0.04
C ASP A 41 8.48 -25.51 0.61
N ALA A 42 8.58 -25.26 1.91
CA ALA A 42 7.71 -24.38 2.64
C ALA A 42 8.46 -23.55 3.69
N THR A 43 7.81 -22.50 4.17
CA THR A 43 8.30 -21.66 5.27
C THR A 43 7.31 -21.73 6.43
N ASP A 44 7.82 -22.07 7.61
CA ASP A 44 7.10 -22.03 8.89
C ASP A 44 7.22 -20.63 9.48
N TYR A 45 6.07 -20.08 9.90
CA TYR A 45 5.94 -18.80 10.56
C TYR A 45 5.43 -18.98 11.99
N TYR A 46 5.99 -18.21 12.91
CA TYR A 46 5.54 -18.11 14.28
C TYR A 46 5.51 -16.64 14.69
N TYR A 47 4.37 -16.20 15.19
CA TYR A 47 4.18 -14.88 15.79
C TYR A 47 3.72 -15.05 17.23
N ARG A 48 4.22 -14.20 18.10
CA ARG A 48 3.77 -14.03 19.47
C ARG A 48 3.66 -12.55 19.78
N TRP A 49 2.54 -12.11 20.33
CA TRP A 49 2.28 -10.70 20.61
C TRP A 49 1.46 -10.52 21.89
N LEU A 50 1.45 -9.32 22.44
CA LEU A 50 0.46 -8.86 23.40
C LEU A 50 -0.71 -8.24 22.64
N ASP A 51 -1.94 -8.67 22.91
CA ASP A 51 -3.12 -8.01 22.39
C ASP A 51 -3.52 -6.76 23.21
N ALA A 52 -4.64 -6.14 22.85
CA ALA A 52 -5.13 -4.93 23.49
C ALA A 52 -5.47 -5.12 24.98
N ASP A 53 -5.73 -6.35 25.42
CA ASP A 53 -6.02 -6.71 26.81
C ASP A 53 -4.75 -7.12 27.58
N ASN A 54 -3.57 -7.01 26.94
CA ASN A 54 -2.28 -7.49 27.42
C ASN A 54 -2.23 -9.02 27.60
N GLU A 55 -3.10 -9.76 26.90
CA GLU A 55 -3.00 -11.21 26.85
C GLU A 55 -1.97 -11.62 25.80
N VAL A 56 -1.22 -12.68 26.12
CA VAL A 56 -0.23 -13.22 25.20
C VAL A 56 -0.94 -14.09 24.17
N GLN A 57 -0.92 -13.64 22.93
CA GLN A 57 -1.37 -14.39 21.78
C GLN A 57 -0.21 -15.00 21.02
N GLU A 58 -0.48 -16.11 20.34
CA GLU A 58 0.44 -16.71 19.39
C GLU A 58 -0.29 -17.37 18.24
N ILE A 59 0.36 -17.41 17.07
CA ILE A 59 -0.13 -18.12 15.89
C ILE A 59 1.04 -18.80 15.16
N ARG A 60 0.75 -19.96 14.56
CA ARG A 60 1.68 -20.72 13.73
C ARG A 60 0.99 -21.08 12.44
N PHE A 61 1.69 -20.85 11.34
CA PHE A 61 1.22 -21.29 10.03
C PHE A 61 2.40 -21.63 9.11
N ARG A 62 2.10 -22.39 8.06
CA ARG A 62 3.07 -22.78 7.05
C ARG A 62 2.61 -22.26 5.69
N LEU A 63 3.49 -21.57 4.99
CA LEU A 63 3.26 -21.16 3.60
C LEU A 63 4.14 -22.00 2.66
N PRO A 64 3.57 -22.70 1.67
CA PRO A 64 4.37 -23.39 0.66
C PRO A 64 5.11 -22.35 -0.20
N HIS A 65 6.30 -22.67 -0.70
CA HIS A 65 7.08 -21.79 -1.58
C HIS A 65 6.34 -21.46 -2.88
N THR A 66 5.38 -22.30 -3.28
CA THR A 66 4.46 -22.01 -4.39
C THR A 66 3.58 -20.79 -4.13
N ALA A 67 3.24 -20.48 -2.87
CA ALA A 67 2.50 -19.27 -2.49
C ALA A 67 3.26 -17.99 -2.88
N PHE A 68 4.59 -17.97 -2.69
CA PHE A 68 5.46 -16.83 -3.05
C PHE A 68 5.70 -16.69 -4.55
N LYS A 69 5.46 -17.76 -5.32
CA LYS A 69 5.50 -17.72 -6.79
C LYS A 69 4.14 -17.33 -7.38
N ALA A 70 3.06 -17.68 -6.69
CA ALA A 70 1.69 -17.45 -7.14
C ALA A 70 1.18 -16.04 -6.81
N ALA A 71 1.77 -15.37 -5.81
CA ALA A 71 1.39 -14.04 -5.39
C ALA A 71 2.57 -13.07 -5.43
N PRO A 72 2.34 -11.80 -5.82
CA PRO A 72 3.35 -10.76 -5.73
C PRO A 72 3.91 -10.60 -4.29
N THR A 73 5.23 -10.50 -4.18
CA THR A 73 5.92 -10.29 -2.89
C THR A 73 6.44 -8.87 -2.70
N LEU A 74 6.39 -8.04 -3.75
CA LEU A 74 6.89 -6.67 -3.76
C LEU A 74 5.98 -5.79 -4.61
N GLN A 75 5.88 -4.51 -4.22
CA GLN A 75 5.30 -3.46 -5.05
C GLN A 75 6.41 -2.78 -5.86
N PRO A 76 6.36 -2.79 -7.21
CA PRO A 76 7.27 -1.99 -8.02
C PRO A 76 7.07 -0.50 -7.76
N ASN A 77 8.12 0.30 -7.69
CA ASN A 77 7.98 1.73 -7.38
C ASN A 77 7.53 2.55 -8.58
N TYR A 78 6.56 3.42 -8.36
CA TYR A 78 6.03 4.27 -9.41
C TYR A 78 7.05 5.35 -9.77
N LYS A 79 7.52 5.33 -11.02
CA LYS A 79 8.44 6.33 -11.56
C LYS A 79 7.75 7.04 -12.72
N PRO A 80 7.23 8.27 -12.53
CA PRO A 80 6.53 9.01 -13.59
C PRO A 80 7.34 9.13 -14.89
N SER A 81 8.66 9.27 -14.80
CA SER A 81 9.55 9.34 -15.96
C SER A 81 9.58 8.04 -16.77
N LEU A 82 9.50 6.87 -16.13
CA LEU A 82 9.42 5.59 -16.82
C LEU A 82 8.06 5.40 -17.48
N ALA A 83 6.97 5.80 -16.80
CA ALA A 83 5.62 5.79 -17.37
C ALA A 83 5.56 6.68 -18.64
N GLN A 84 6.04 7.92 -18.55
CA GLN A 84 6.10 8.83 -19.69
C GLN A 84 6.95 8.27 -20.83
N ARG A 85 8.10 7.66 -20.53
CA ARG A 85 8.94 7.02 -21.55
C ARG A 85 8.20 5.87 -22.24
N PHE A 86 7.50 5.02 -21.49
CA PHE A 86 6.70 3.94 -22.04
C PHE A 86 5.64 4.47 -23.01
N VAL A 87 4.90 5.50 -22.60
CA VAL A 87 3.87 6.14 -23.42
C VAL A 87 4.47 6.81 -24.67
N THR A 88 5.59 7.52 -24.51
CA THR A 88 6.30 8.16 -25.63
C THR A 88 6.71 7.13 -26.70
N VAL A 89 7.22 5.98 -26.28
CA VAL A 89 7.58 4.89 -27.20
C VAL A 89 6.36 4.35 -27.93
N ALA A 90 5.23 4.15 -27.25
CA ALA A 90 3.97 3.71 -27.87
C ALA A 90 3.46 4.73 -28.90
N LEU A 91 3.46 6.01 -28.55
CA LEU A 91 3.08 7.10 -29.45
C LEU A 91 3.99 7.19 -30.67
N MET A 92 5.31 7.07 -30.49
CA MET A 92 6.24 7.05 -31.62
C MET A 92 6.01 5.85 -32.55
N LYS A 93 5.63 4.69 -32.00
CA LYS A 93 5.26 3.51 -32.81
C LYS A 93 3.99 3.75 -33.60
N LYS A 94 2.94 4.30 -32.97
CA LYS A 94 1.68 4.66 -33.64
C LYS A 94 1.88 5.76 -34.68
N ALA A 95 2.66 6.80 -34.39
CA ALA A 95 2.96 7.87 -35.34
C ALA A 95 3.65 7.35 -36.62
N LYS A 96 4.49 6.31 -36.51
CA LYS A 96 5.13 5.68 -37.67
C LYS A 96 4.17 4.94 -38.61
N THR A 97 2.92 4.69 -38.21
CA THR A 97 1.94 4.02 -39.07
C THR A 97 1.30 4.96 -40.09
N TYR A 98 1.47 6.28 -39.94
CA TYR A 98 0.94 7.28 -40.87
C TYR A 98 1.97 7.64 -41.94
N ASP A 99 1.51 7.92 -43.16
CA ASP A 99 2.37 8.41 -44.24
C ASP A 99 2.81 9.85 -43.94
N PRO A 100 4.12 10.16 -43.93
CA PRO A 100 4.64 11.52 -43.73
C PRO A 100 4.15 12.56 -44.77
N LYS A 101 3.64 12.10 -45.92
CA LYS A 101 2.98 12.95 -46.93
C LYS A 101 1.55 13.32 -46.54
N ASP A 102 0.85 12.45 -45.82
CA ASP A 102 -0.51 12.66 -45.30
C ASP A 102 -0.48 13.56 -44.05
N ALA A 103 0.43 13.27 -43.11
CA ALA A 103 0.59 14.06 -41.90
C ALA A 103 2.02 14.06 -41.36
N ARG A 104 2.47 15.20 -40.86
CA ARG A 104 3.71 15.36 -40.09
C ARG A 104 3.36 15.39 -38.61
N ILE A 105 3.91 14.44 -37.85
CA ILE A 105 3.65 14.28 -36.42
C ILE A 105 4.95 14.57 -35.66
N ALA A 106 4.88 15.45 -34.66
CA ALA A 106 5.97 15.69 -33.73
C ALA A 106 5.54 15.33 -32.31
N ILE A 107 6.33 14.48 -31.65
CA ILE A 107 6.11 14.06 -30.27
C ILE A 107 7.30 14.56 -29.45
N LYS A 108 7.04 15.38 -28.44
CA LYS A 108 8.07 15.90 -27.52
C LYS A 108 7.68 15.55 -26.11
N ASN A 109 8.64 15.06 -25.33
CA ASN A 109 8.47 14.85 -23.90
C ASN A 109 9.27 15.92 -23.16
N ASP A 110 8.59 16.85 -22.50
CA ASP A 110 9.22 17.58 -21.40
C ASP A 110 8.98 16.77 -20.12
N ASN A 111 9.86 16.85 -19.11
CA ASN A 111 9.81 15.97 -17.93
C ASN A 111 8.45 15.91 -17.20
N GLN A 112 7.47 16.75 -17.55
CA GLN A 112 6.15 16.80 -16.96
C GLN A 112 5.04 16.35 -17.91
N ARG A 113 5.18 16.55 -19.24
CA ARG A 113 4.11 16.32 -20.22
C ARG A 113 4.62 15.87 -21.59
N ILE A 114 3.82 15.04 -22.23
CA ILE A 114 3.97 14.67 -23.63
C ILE A 114 3.16 15.63 -24.48
N HIS A 115 3.83 16.35 -25.37
CA HIS A 115 3.23 17.24 -26.36
C HIS A 115 3.18 16.53 -27.71
N ILE A 116 1.99 16.57 -28.33
CA ILE A 116 1.71 15.96 -29.63
C ILE A 116 1.28 17.08 -30.57
N GLU A 117 2.05 17.32 -31.63
CA GLU A 117 1.68 18.23 -32.71
C GLU A 117 1.44 17.41 -33.98
N VAL A 118 0.30 17.65 -34.64
CA VAL A 118 -0.06 17.05 -35.92
C VAL A 118 -0.27 18.15 -36.95
N ARG A 119 0.34 18.02 -38.13
CA ARG A 119 0.15 18.93 -39.26
C ARG A 119 -0.21 18.12 -40.51
N SER A 120 -1.33 18.45 -41.14
CA SER A 120 -1.78 17.85 -42.40
C SER A 120 -2.28 18.93 -43.35
N GLN A 121 -2.42 18.61 -44.63
CA GLN A 121 -3.05 19.49 -45.62
C GLN A 121 -4.57 19.61 -45.41
N SER A 122 -5.18 18.62 -44.74
CA SER A 122 -6.58 18.63 -44.34
C SER A 122 -6.67 18.79 -42.82
N GLU A 123 -7.33 19.85 -42.35
CA GLU A 123 -7.53 20.12 -40.92
C GLU A 123 -8.33 18.99 -40.25
N THR A 124 -9.40 18.52 -40.90
CA THR A 124 -10.17 17.35 -40.42
C THR A 124 -9.33 16.09 -40.30
N ARG A 125 -8.34 15.91 -41.18
CA ARG A 125 -7.42 14.77 -41.10
C ARG A 125 -6.43 14.93 -39.93
N ALA A 126 -5.94 16.13 -39.68
CA ALA A 126 -5.06 16.41 -38.55
C ALA A 126 -5.76 16.13 -37.21
N ASP A 127 -7.02 16.56 -37.08
CA ASP A 127 -7.83 16.35 -35.87
C ASP A 127 -8.07 14.87 -35.58
N VAL A 128 -8.45 14.09 -36.61
CA VAL A 128 -8.64 12.64 -36.48
C VAL A 128 -7.36 11.94 -36.02
N ILE A 129 -6.21 12.29 -36.60
CA ILE A 129 -4.92 11.70 -36.22
C ILE A 129 -4.54 12.11 -34.78
N LEU A 130 -4.80 13.37 -34.40
CA LEU A 130 -4.55 13.84 -33.04
C LEU A 130 -5.40 13.07 -32.01
N GLU A 131 -6.69 12.86 -32.30
CA GLU A 131 -7.59 12.09 -31.46
C GLU A 131 -7.12 10.62 -31.32
N GLU A 132 -6.73 9.98 -32.43
CA GLU A 132 -6.17 8.62 -32.40
C GLU A 132 -4.89 8.53 -31.54
N LEU A 133 -4.00 9.52 -31.61
CA LEU A 133 -2.79 9.58 -30.80
C LEU A 133 -3.09 9.85 -29.33
N GLN A 134 -4.08 10.70 -29.00
CA GLN A 134 -4.52 10.91 -27.62
C GLN A 134 -5.14 9.64 -27.02
N ALA A 135 -5.94 8.91 -27.79
CA ALA A 135 -6.47 7.62 -27.38
C ALA A 135 -5.34 6.60 -27.12
N GLU A 136 -4.32 6.56 -27.98
CA GLU A 136 -3.13 5.72 -27.78
C GLU A 136 -2.33 6.13 -26.55
N GLN A 137 -2.22 7.43 -26.26
CA GLN A 137 -1.57 7.95 -25.06
C GLN A 137 -2.23 7.38 -23.79
N VAL A 138 -3.57 7.45 -23.73
CA VAL A 138 -4.35 6.93 -22.61
C VAL A 138 -4.21 5.41 -22.49
N ARG A 139 -4.33 4.69 -23.62
CA ARG A 139 -4.17 3.23 -23.68
C ARG A 139 -2.80 2.79 -23.19
N ALA A 140 -1.73 3.39 -23.70
CA ALA A 140 -0.36 3.05 -23.34
C ALA A 140 -0.07 3.36 -21.87
N PHE A 141 -0.59 4.47 -21.33
CA PHE A 141 -0.46 4.76 -19.91
C PHE A 141 -1.17 3.72 -19.05
N ASN A 142 -2.42 3.36 -19.39
CA ASN A 142 -3.16 2.35 -18.62
C ASN A 142 -2.48 0.98 -18.69
N ALA A 143 -1.95 0.60 -19.84
CA ALA A 143 -1.16 -0.63 -20.00
C ALA A 143 0.11 -0.61 -19.14
N TYR A 144 0.80 0.53 -19.04
CA TYR A 144 1.95 0.67 -18.14
C TYR A 144 1.53 0.46 -16.68
N LEU A 145 0.43 1.09 -16.25
CA LEU A 145 -0.06 0.94 -14.87
C LEU A 145 -0.42 -0.52 -14.56
N GLU A 146 -1.18 -1.16 -15.43
CA GLU A 146 -1.58 -2.57 -15.29
C GLU A 146 -0.36 -3.51 -15.21
N GLN A 147 0.65 -3.31 -16.06
CA GLN A 147 1.88 -4.11 -16.03
C GLN A 147 2.67 -3.96 -14.73
N ASN A 148 2.47 -2.85 -14.00
CA ASN A 148 3.24 -2.51 -12.80
C ASN A 148 2.39 -2.47 -11.53
N TYR A 149 1.20 -3.08 -11.53
CA TYR A 149 0.29 -3.17 -10.38
C TYR A 149 -0.19 -1.81 -9.87
N TYR A 150 -0.49 -0.90 -10.78
CA TYR A 150 -1.03 0.43 -10.47
C TYR A 150 -2.41 0.63 -11.08
N VAL A 151 -3.19 1.48 -10.42
CA VAL A 151 -4.46 2.00 -10.92
C VAL A 151 -4.52 3.52 -10.81
N ARG A 152 -5.33 4.13 -11.67
CA ARG A 152 -5.67 5.55 -11.53
C ARG A 152 -6.74 5.70 -10.46
N PHE A 153 -6.69 6.82 -9.74
CA PHE A 153 -7.77 7.24 -8.88
C PHE A 153 -7.90 8.77 -8.86
N THR A 154 -9.02 9.25 -8.35
CA THR A 154 -9.28 10.67 -8.15
C THR A 154 -9.21 10.95 -6.65
N THR A 155 -8.37 11.91 -6.25
CA THR A 155 -8.26 12.32 -4.85
C THR A 155 -9.50 13.09 -4.41
N ILE A 156 -9.67 13.29 -3.10
CA ILE A 156 -10.72 14.15 -2.52
C ILE A 156 -10.65 15.61 -3.02
N PHE A 157 -9.51 16.03 -3.57
CA PHE A 157 -9.29 17.35 -4.15
C PHE A 157 -9.56 17.39 -5.67
N ASN A 158 -10.21 16.36 -6.21
CA ASN A 158 -10.50 16.19 -7.64
C ASN A 158 -9.25 16.18 -8.53
N GLN A 159 -8.13 15.66 -8.00
CA GLN A 159 -6.88 15.52 -8.73
C GLN A 159 -6.69 14.07 -9.17
N GLY A 160 -6.26 13.86 -10.41
CA GLY A 160 -5.87 12.54 -10.89
C GLY A 160 -4.56 12.09 -10.24
N ALA A 161 -4.55 10.88 -9.72
CA ALA A 161 -3.39 10.28 -9.07
C ALA A 161 -3.25 8.80 -9.43
N VAL A 162 -2.12 8.21 -9.06
CA VAL A 162 -1.78 6.80 -9.29
C VAL A 162 -1.49 6.16 -7.94
N LYS A 163 -2.05 4.97 -7.69
CA LYS A 163 -1.83 4.19 -6.47
C LYS A 163 -1.70 2.70 -6.77
N PRO A 164 -1.10 1.90 -5.87
CA PRO A 164 -1.13 0.45 -5.97
C PRO A 164 -2.53 -0.11 -6.20
N ASP A 165 -2.63 -1.16 -7.00
CA ASP A 165 -3.87 -1.89 -7.23
C ASP A 165 -4.13 -2.90 -6.11
N HIS A 166 -4.52 -2.40 -4.93
CA HIS A 166 -4.75 -3.25 -3.77
C HIS A 166 -5.82 -4.34 -4.04
N LEU A 167 -6.82 -4.07 -4.90
CA LEU A 167 -7.83 -5.06 -5.24
C LEU A 167 -7.21 -6.24 -5.97
N ARG A 168 -6.37 -5.97 -6.97
CA ARG A 168 -5.62 -7.01 -7.66
C ARG A 168 -4.69 -7.79 -6.72
N TYR A 169 -3.99 -7.12 -5.81
CA TYR A 169 -3.18 -7.81 -4.81
C TYR A 169 -4.01 -8.75 -3.93
N VAL A 170 -5.19 -8.32 -3.49
CA VAL A 170 -6.12 -9.18 -2.72
C VAL A 170 -6.55 -10.38 -3.54
N GLU A 171 -6.99 -10.17 -4.79
CA GLU A 171 -7.45 -11.24 -5.68
C GLU A 171 -6.36 -12.29 -5.94
N GLU A 172 -5.15 -11.85 -6.25
CA GLU A 172 -4.03 -12.75 -6.55
C GLU A 172 -3.45 -13.43 -5.30
N THR A 173 -3.58 -12.81 -4.12
CA THR A 173 -2.95 -13.30 -2.88
C THR A 173 -3.89 -14.15 -2.01
N THR A 174 -5.21 -13.99 -2.13
CA THR A 174 -6.19 -14.66 -1.25
C THR A 174 -5.97 -16.17 -1.16
N LYS A 175 -5.80 -16.85 -2.31
CA LYS A 175 -5.58 -18.30 -2.34
C LYS A 175 -4.29 -18.71 -1.64
N ALA A 176 -3.23 -17.91 -1.78
CA ALA A 176 -1.93 -18.15 -1.18
C ALA A 176 -1.98 -18.05 0.36
N LEU A 177 -2.90 -17.26 0.90
CA LEU A 177 -3.05 -17.02 2.34
C LEU A 177 -4.10 -17.89 3.04
N VAL A 178 -4.74 -18.82 2.33
CA VAL A 178 -5.68 -19.78 2.95
C VAL A 178 -5.07 -20.48 4.19
N PRO A 179 -3.80 -20.94 4.20
CA PRO A 179 -3.20 -21.55 5.39
C PRO A 179 -3.11 -20.60 6.59
N VAL A 180 -2.97 -19.29 6.34
CA VAL A 180 -2.95 -18.27 7.39
C VAL A 180 -4.34 -18.16 8.00
N SER A 181 -5.36 -17.91 7.18
CA SER A 181 -6.76 -17.81 7.63
C SER A 181 -7.20 -19.05 8.40
N GLN A 182 -6.84 -20.24 7.91
CA GLN A 182 -7.14 -21.50 8.57
C GLN A 182 -6.51 -21.60 9.96
N SER A 183 -5.27 -21.12 10.14
CA SER A 183 -4.63 -21.14 11.47
C SER A 183 -5.38 -20.28 12.49
N PHE A 184 -5.91 -19.13 12.08
CA PHE A 184 -6.72 -18.27 12.96
C PHE A 184 -8.06 -18.92 13.30
N TYR A 185 -8.70 -19.53 12.30
CA TYR A 185 -9.94 -20.27 12.50
C TYR A 185 -9.76 -21.46 13.47
N GLU A 186 -8.63 -22.18 13.39
CA GLU A 186 -8.34 -23.30 14.30
C GLU A 186 -7.99 -22.86 15.73
N LYS A 187 -7.47 -21.64 15.90
CA LYS A 187 -7.15 -21.08 17.22
C LYS A 187 -8.39 -20.60 17.97
N ILE A 188 -9.43 -20.17 17.27
CA ILE A 188 -10.62 -19.60 17.90
C ILE A 188 -11.49 -20.69 18.55
N ARG A 189 -12.12 -20.38 19.68
CA ARG A 189 -13.01 -21.33 20.37
C ARG A 189 -14.25 -21.58 19.51
N GLN A 190 -14.84 -22.77 19.61
CA GLN A 190 -16.04 -23.14 18.83
C GLN A 190 -17.28 -22.26 19.13
N ASP A 191 -17.30 -21.59 20.28
CA ASP A 191 -18.36 -20.68 20.73
C ASP A 191 -18.03 -19.19 20.51
N ALA A 192 -16.88 -18.89 19.90
CA ALA A 192 -16.45 -17.52 19.64
C ALA A 192 -17.29 -16.87 18.53
N ASP A 193 -17.52 -15.57 18.66
CA ASP A 193 -18.25 -14.81 17.66
C ASP A 193 -17.32 -14.17 16.61
N ALA A 194 -17.90 -13.46 15.64
CA ALA A 194 -17.13 -12.80 14.60
C ALA A 194 -16.20 -11.69 15.14
N ARG A 195 -16.55 -11.04 16.26
CA ARG A 195 -15.72 -9.99 16.87
C ARG A 195 -14.47 -10.59 17.47
N ASP A 196 -14.60 -11.69 18.20
CA ASP A 196 -13.45 -12.41 18.76
C ASP A 196 -12.43 -12.77 17.66
N TYR A 197 -12.92 -13.16 16.48
CA TYR A 197 -12.06 -13.45 15.32
C TYR A 197 -11.34 -12.20 14.80
N PHE A 198 -12.08 -11.09 14.63
CA PHE A 198 -11.52 -9.84 14.15
C PHE A 198 -10.56 -9.20 15.16
N ASP A 199 -10.83 -9.30 16.45
CA ASP A 199 -9.97 -8.76 17.51
C ASP A 199 -8.64 -9.51 17.54
N LEU A 200 -8.67 -10.84 17.43
CA LEU A 200 -7.46 -11.66 17.31
C LEU A 200 -6.64 -11.32 16.05
N LEU A 201 -7.31 -11.22 14.89
CA LEU A 201 -6.66 -10.90 13.62
C LEU A 201 -6.08 -9.49 13.62
N LEU A 202 -6.83 -8.52 14.12
CA LEU A 202 -6.43 -7.12 14.19
C LEU A 202 -5.26 -6.94 15.16
N GLY A 203 -5.31 -7.58 16.33
CA GLY A 203 -4.20 -7.60 17.27
C GLY A 203 -2.93 -8.19 16.63
N TRP A 204 -3.06 -9.27 15.85
CA TRP A 204 -1.92 -9.81 15.12
C TRP A 204 -1.34 -8.82 14.10
N ILE A 205 -2.18 -8.25 13.22
CA ILE A 205 -1.72 -7.31 12.18
C ILE A 205 -1.08 -6.07 12.80
N GLN A 206 -1.71 -5.50 13.84
CA GLN A 206 -1.18 -4.32 14.54
C GLN A 206 0.13 -4.60 15.28
N SER A 207 0.41 -5.87 15.63
CA SER A 207 1.68 -6.24 16.25
C SER A 207 2.86 -6.20 15.27
N ILE A 208 2.60 -6.28 13.96
CA ILE A 208 3.67 -6.30 12.95
C ILE A 208 4.39 -4.93 12.95
N PRO A 209 5.73 -4.91 12.99
CA PRO A 209 6.50 -3.67 12.98
C PRO A 209 6.08 -2.70 11.88
N TYR A 210 5.97 -1.42 12.23
CA TYR A 210 5.57 -0.35 11.33
C TYR A 210 6.80 0.33 10.70
N ASP A 211 6.83 0.42 9.38
CA ASP A 211 7.81 1.20 8.63
C ASP A 211 7.37 2.68 8.58
N THR A 212 8.15 3.56 9.21
CA THR A 212 7.85 5.00 9.26
C THR A 212 8.15 5.73 7.95
N LEU A 213 8.73 5.05 6.96
CA LEU A 213 9.05 5.58 5.63
C LEU A 213 9.99 6.82 5.67
N GLU A 214 10.77 6.97 6.74
CA GLU A 214 11.65 8.12 6.98
C GLU A 214 12.81 8.19 5.97
N ASP A 215 13.28 7.04 5.48
CA ASP A 215 14.37 6.96 4.51
C ASP A 215 13.86 6.64 3.10
N ARG A 216 13.15 7.62 2.51
CA ARG A 216 12.59 7.52 1.13
C ARG A 216 13.67 7.32 0.05
N VAL A 217 14.93 7.57 0.37
CA VAL A 217 16.08 7.36 -0.52
C VAL A 217 16.55 5.90 -0.46
N ALA A 218 16.46 5.25 0.71
CA ALA A 218 16.73 3.82 0.86
C ALA A 218 15.54 2.92 0.44
N SER A 219 14.29 3.37 0.65
CA SER A 219 13.09 2.56 0.31
C SER A 219 12.71 2.60 -1.19
N ASN A 220 13.45 3.34 -2.01
CA ASN A 220 13.12 3.58 -3.43
C ASN A 220 11.68 4.05 -3.70
N GLY A 221 10.91 4.47 -2.68
CA GLY A 221 9.49 4.80 -2.81
C GLY A 221 8.51 3.62 -2.79
N SER A 222 8.88 2.45 -2.25
CA SER A 222 7.90 1.41 -1.90
C SER A 222 7.38 1.67 -0.50
N GLY A 223 6.18 2.25 -0.38
CA GLY A 223 5.46 2.27 0.89
C GLY A 223 4.82 0.92 1.15
N PHE A 224 4.02 0.47 0.18
CA PHE A 224 3.19 -0.71 0.31
C PHE A 224 3.97 -2.04 0.21
N ALA A 225 3.86 -2.88 1.23
CA ALA A 225 4.26 -4.28 1.23
C ALA A 225 3.04 -5.18 0.94
N PRO A 226 2.99 -5.88 -0.21
CA PRO A 226 1.90 -6.81 -0.51
C PRO A 226 1.78 -7.91 0.57
N PRO A 227 0.62 -8.56 0.75
CA PRO A 227 0.39 -9.41 1.92
C PRO A 227 1.43 -10.53 2.12
N VAL A 228 1.84 -11.25 1.06
CA VAL A 228 2.92 -12.25 1.18
C VAL A 228 4.27 -11.59 1.50
N GLY A 229 4.54 -10.42 0.92
CA GLY A 229 5.71 -9.60 1.19
C GLY A 229 5.79 -9.16 2.65
N LEU A 230 4.68 -8.64 3.19
CA LEU A 230 4.54 -8.23 4.58
C LEU A 230 4.79 -9.40 5.53
N LEU A 231 4.19 -10.57 5.30
CA LEU A 231 4.44 -11.75 6.14
C LEU A 231 5.89 -12.23 6.06
N ASN A 232 6.50 -12.15 4.88
CA ASN A 232 7.87 -12.58 4.70
C ASN A 232 8.89 -11.63 5.36
N GLN A 233 8.61 -10.34 5.34
CA GLN A 233 9.49 -9.29 5.87
C GLN A 233 9.20 -8.98 7.34
N ASN A 234 7.98 -9.26 7.81
CA ASN A 234 7.47 -8.86 9.12
C ASN A 234 7.65 -7.34 9.34
N LEU A 235 7.25 -6.58 8.33
CA LEU A 235 7.36 -5.13 8.27
C LEU A 235 6.35 -4.61 7.23
N GLY A 236 5.62 -3.56 7.56
CA GLY A 236 4.65 -2.91 6.67
C GLY A 236 4.42 -1.45 7.02
N ASP A 237 3.82 -0.68 6.12
CA ASP A 237 3.39 0.70 6.35
C ASP A 237 1.87 0.80 6.58
N CYS A 238 1.29 2.01 6.58
CA CYS A 238 -0.15 2.19 6.75
C CYS A 238 -1.01 1.63 5.62
N ASP A 239 -0.44 1.39 4.44
CA ASP A 239 -1.15 0.86 3.28
C ASP A 239 -1.06 -0.68 3.21
N SER A 240 -0.14 -1.28 3.96
CA SER A 240 0.19 -2.71 3.96
C SER A 240 -0.75 -3.54 4.85
#